data_AF-A0A413CP85-F1
#
_entry.id   AF-A0A413CP85-F1
#
_cell.length_a   1.000
_cell.length_b   1.000
_cell.length_c   1.000
_cell.angle_alpha   90.00
_cell.angle_beta   90.00
_cell.angle_gamma   90.00
#
_symmetry.space_group_name_H-M   'P 1'
#
loop_
_entity.id
_entity.type
_entity.pdbx_description
1 polymer ?
#
loop_
_entity_poly.entity_id
_entity_poly.type
_entity_poly.pdbx_seq_one_letter_code
_entity_poly.pdbx_strand_id
1 'polypeptide(L)'
;MGTIINVALLVAGGLLGLAGGRFITPRIQDTLMKASGLCVLFIGLGGTMQKMLIIDGKALATTGTTMLIVSFALGSLIGEAINLEAAIENLGEWLKRKTGSEGDNEFTNAFVSTSLTVCIGAMAIVGSIQDGLLGDWSTLALKGALDCIIVCTMTASLGRGCIFSALPVAVFQGTITLFAGALSPIMTTAALNSLSLVGSMLIFCVGVNLIRPQTFRTANMLPSVVIAVIYALLF
;
A
#
# COMPACT_ATOMS: atom_id res chain seq x y z
N MET A 1 12.85 8.14 13.36
CA MET A 1 11.68 8.67 14.13
C MET A 1 10.43 8.76 13.26
N GLY A 2 10.58 8.97 11.95
CA GLY A 2 9.47 9.04 11.00
C GLY A 2 8.55 7.82 11.02
N THR A 3 9.08 6.60 11.16
CA THR A 3 8.25 5.37 11.19
C THR A 3 7.27 5.38 12.35
N ILE A 4 7.73 5.80 13.53
CA ILE A 4 6.90 5.88 14.74
C ILE A 4 5.79 6.92 14.55
N ILE A 5 6.13 8.09 13.96
CA ILE A 5 5.16 9.14 13.64
C ILE A 5 4.10 8.61 12.68
N ASN A 6 4.50 7.93 11.60
CA ASN A 6 3.55 7.37 10.65
C ASN A 6 2.61 6.35 11.33
N VAL A 7 3.18 5.38 12.05
CA VAL A 7 2.41 4.37 12.77
C VAL A 7 1.44 5.02 13.77
N ALA A 8 1.87 6.04 14.51
CA ALA A 8 1.03 6.77 15.46
C ALA A 8 -0.12 7.50 14.75
N LEU A 9 0.15 8.17 13.63
CA LEU A 9 -0.86 8.86 12.83
C LEU A 9 -1.86 7.88 12.20
N LEU A 10 -1.39 6.73 11.73
CA LEU A 10 -2.22 5.67 11.17
C LEU A 10 -3.17 5.11 12.25
N VAL A 11 -2.65 4.79 13.44
CA VAL A 11 -3.47 4.33 14.57
C VAL A 11 -4.47 5.41 14.98
N ALA A 12 -4.05 6.68 15.07
CA ALA A 12 -4.94 7.80 15.40
C ALA A 12 -6.06 7.96 14.36
N GLY A 13 -5.73 7.93 13.07
CA GLY A 13 -6.70 7.98 11.97
C GLY A 13 -7.69 6.83 12.04
N GLY A 14 -7.21 5.60 12.28
CA GLY A 14 -8.09 4.45 12.43
C GLY A 14 -8.99 4.53 13.67
N LEU A 15 -8.50 5.02 14.81
CA LEU A 15 -9.34 5.23 16.00
C LEU A 15 -10.42 6.30 15.75
N LEU A 16 -10.08 7.39 15.08
CA LEU A 16 -11.04 8.43 14.68
C LEU A 16 -12.09 7.88 13.71
N GLY A 17 -11.65 7.12 12.70
CA GLY A 17 -12.54 6.45 11.75
C GLY A 17 -13.47 5.45 12.44
N LEU A 18 -12.98 4.71 13.43
CA LEU A 18 -13.78 3.76 14.21
C LEU A 18 -14.81 4.48 15.09
N ALA A 19 -14.42 5.60 15.73
CA ALA A 19 -15.33 6.41 16.54
C ALA A 19 -16.45 7.01 15.68
N GLY A 20 -16.11 7.54 14.50
CA GLY A 20 -17.09 8.05 13.53
C GLY A 20 -17.96 6.94 12.93
N GLY A 21 -17.38 5.78 12.62
CA GLY A 21 -18.05 4.64 12.01
C GLY A 21 -19.21 4.07 12.84
N ARG A 22 -19.18 4.23 14.17
CA ARG A 22 -20.28 3.80 15.06
C ARG A 22 -21.61 4.54 14.81
N PHE A 23 -21.57 5.70 14.19
CA PHE A 23 -22.76 6.50 13.86
C PHE A 23 -23.28 6.24 12.43
N ILE A 24 -22.64 5.32 11.70
CA ILE A 24 -22.87 5.09 10.27
C ILE A 24 -23.79 3.89 10.09
N THR A 25 -24.84 4.04 9.27
CA THR A 25 -25.71 2.91 8.90
C THR A 25 -25.04 2.03 7.84
N PRO A 26 -25.38 0.73 7.73
CA PRO A 26 -24.79 -0.17 6.73
C PRO A 26 -24.85 0.36 5.29
N ARG A 27 -25.91 1.12 4.96
CA ARG A 27 -26.07 1.74 3.63
C ARG A 27 -25.05 2.86 3.39
N ILE A 28 -24.78 3.68 4.40
CA ILE A 28 -23.77 4.73 4.32
C ILE A 28 -22.38 4.09 4.30
N GLN A 29 -22.16 3.04 5.08
CA GLN A 29 -20.92 2.27 5.10
C GLN A 29 -20.57 1.71 3.71
N ASP A 30 -21.53 1.07 3.02
CA ASP A 30 -21.35 0.60 1.64
C ASP A 30 -21.07 1.75 0.65
N THR A 31 -21.74 2.90 0.82
CA THR A 31 -21.50 4.08 -0.01
C THR A 31 -20.08 4.63 0.20
N LEU A 32 -19.62 4.70 1.45
CA LEU A 32 -18.27 5.18 1.79
C LEU A 32 -17.19 4.19 1.35
N MET A 33 -17.45 2.88 1.44
CA MET A 33 -16.55 1.85 0.93
C MET A 33 -16.35 2.01 -0.59
N LYS A 34 -17.44 2.17 -1.36
CA LYS A 34 -17.38 2.41 -2.80
C LYS A 34 -16.69 3.74 -3.15
N ALA A 35 -16.97 4.80 -2.40
CA ALA A 35 -16.30 6.09 -2.59
C ALA A 35 -14.79 6.00 -2.30
N SER A 36 -14.41 5.31 -1.21
CA SER A 36 -13.00 5.07 -0.85
C SER A 36 -12.30 4.23 -1.92
N GLY A 37 -12.95 3.17 -2.41
CA GLY A 37 -12.45 2.35 -3.52
C GLY A 37 -12.23 3.17 -4.79
N LEU A 38 -13.17 4.07 -5.13
CA LEU A 38 -13.03 4.99 -6.26
C LEU A 38 -11.83 5.94 -6.08
N CYS A 39 -11.66 6.53 -4.90
CA CYS A 39 -10.50 7.38 -4.61
C CYS A 39 -9.18 6.60 -4.77
N VAL A 40 -9.10 5.39 -4.21
CA VAL A 40 -7.90 4.53 -4.30
C VAL A 40 -7.61 4.15 -5.75
N LEU A 41 -8.63 3.86 -6.56
CA LEU A 41 -8.47 3.62 -8.01
C LEU A 41 -7.84 4.81 -8.72
N PHE A 42 -8.36 6.02 -8.51
CA PHE A 42 -7.83 7.21 -9.15
C PHE A 42 -6.41 7.57 -8.67
N ILE A 43 -6.10 7.30 -7.40
CA ILE A 43 -4.72 7.43 -6.88
C ILE A 43 -3.78 6.47 -7.61
N GLY A 44 -4.15 5.20 -7.73
CA GLY A 44 -3.34 4.20 -8.43
C GLY A 44 -3.18 4.46 -9.92
N LEU A 45 -4.27 4.86 -10.59
CA LEU A 45 -4.27 5.21 -12.01
C LEU A 45 -3.44 6.47 -12.27
N GLY A 46 -3.65 7.52 -11.47
CA GLY A 46 -2.89 8.77 -11.56
C GLY A 46 -1.40 8.56 -11.32
N GLY A 47 -1.03 7.78 -10.28
CA GLY A 47 0.35 7.45 -9.98
C GLY A 47 1.03 6.64 -11.09
N THR A 48 0.32 5.70 -11.70
CA THR A 48 0.83 4.92 -12.83
C THR A 48 1.03 5.81 -14.05
N MET A 49 0.02 6.60 -14.43
CA MET A 49 0.08 7.49 -15.58
C MET A 49 1.16 8.56 -15.44
N GLN A 50 1.36 9.12 -14.24
CA GLN A 50 2.39 10.12 -13.96
C GLN A 50 3.81 9.59 -14.26
N LYS A 51 4.04 8.29 -14.07
CA LYS A 51 5.35 7.66 -14.32
C LYS A 51 5.47 7.09 -15.73
N MET A 52 4.34 6.72 -16.33
CA MET A 52 4.27 6.08 -17.64
C MET A 52 4.29 7.10 -18.79
N LEU A 53 3.62 8.24 -18.64
CA LEU A 53 3.50 9.26 -19.68
C LEU A 53 4.63 10.28 -19.60
N ILE A 54 5.39 10.41 -20.69
CA ILE A 54 6.47 11.38 -20.83
C ILE A 54 6.18 12.25 -22.05
N ILE A 55 6.49 13.55 -21.96
CA ILE A 55 6.47 14.44 -23.11
C ILE A 55 7.80 14.29 -23.84
N ASP A 56 7.76 13.69 -25.03
CA ASP A 56 8.92 13.61 -25.93
C ASP A 56 8.73 14.61 -27.07
N GLY A 57 9.32 15.79 -26.90
CA GLY A 57 9.15 16.93 -27.81
C GLY A 57 7.69 17.42 -27.88
N LYS A 58 7.00 17.11 -28.98
CA LYS A 58 5.59 17.48 -29.22
C LYS A 58 4.61 16.30 -29.08
N ALA A 59 5.11 15.09 -28.78
CA ALA A 59 4.31 13.89 -28.67
C ALA A 59 4.28 13.38 -27.22
N LEU A 60 3.16 12.78 -26.84
CA LEU A 60 3.08 11.97 -25.63
C LEU A 60 3.65 10.59 -25.94
N ALA A 61 4.73 10.24 -25.25
CA ALA A 61 5.36 8.93 -25.31
C ALA A 61 5.07 8.17 -24.01
N THR A 62 5.16 6.85 -24.11
CA THR A 62 4.88 5.93 -23.00
C THR A 62 6.16 5.18 -22.68
N THR A 63 6.61 5.23 -21.42
CA THR A 63 7.77 4.49 -20.94
C THR A 63 7.37 3.38 -19.96
N GLY A 64 8.26 2.40 -19.78
CA GLY A 64 8.14 1.40 -18.72
C GLY A 64 7.05 0.33 -18.94
N THR A 65 6.30 0.37 -20.05
CA THR A 65 5.23 -0.60 -20.34
C THR A 65 5.74 -2.04 -20.37
N THR A 66 6.87 -2.29 -21.05
CA THR A 66 7.48 -3.63 -21.12
C THR A 66 7.90 -4.12 -19.75
N MET A 67 8.58 -3.27 -18.98
CA MET A 67 8.98 -3.57 -17.60
C MET A 67 7.76 -3.90 -16.75
N LEU A 68 6.68 -3.12 -16.87
CA LEU A 68 5.45 -3.34 -16.12
C LEU A 68 4.84 -4.71 -16.45
N ILE A 69 4.67 -5.04 -17.73
CA ILE A 69 4.10 -6.33 -18.18
C ILE A 69 4.95 -7.50 -17.66
N VAL A 70 6.27 -7.43 -17.85
CA VAL A 70 7.19 -8.50 -17.42
C VAL A 70 7.18 -8.65 -15.90
N SER A 71 7.23 -7.54 -15.16
CA SER A 71 7.25 -7.54 -13.70
C SER A 71 5.96 -8.10 -13.11
N PHE A 72 4.80 -7.74 -13.67
CA PHE A 72 3.52 -8.29 -13.24
C PHE A 72 3.39 -9.77 -13.61
N ALA A 73 3.78 -10.18 -14.82
CA ALA A 73 3.68 -11.57 -15.25
C ALA A 73 4.54 -12.50 -14.38
N LEU A 74 5.83 -12.19 -14.24
CA LEU A 74 6.75 -12.99 -13.43
C LEU A 74 6.44 -12.86 -11.93
N GLY A 75 6.12 -11.65 -11.48
CA GLY A 75 5.85 -11.38 -10.07
C GLY A 75 4.61 -12.08 -9.58
N SER A 76 3.53 -12.05 -10.37
CA SER A 76 2.30 -12.77 -10.03
C SER A 76 2.49 -14.28 -10.10
N LEU A 77 3.29 -14.79 -11.05
CA LEU A 77 3.61 -16.22 -11.12
C LEU A 77 4.35 -16.68 -9.85
N ILE A 78 5.38 -15.95 -9.45
CA ILE A 78 6.16 -16.24 -8.24
C ILE A 78 5.28 -16.11 -6.99
N GLY A 79 4.50 -15.03 -6.89
CA GLY A 79 3.65 -14.81 -5.73
C GLY A 79 2.48 -15.78 -5.63
N GLU A 80 1.93 -16.27 -6.74
CA GLU A 80 0.94 -17.36 -6.74
C GLU A 80 1.56 -18.68 -6.30
N ALA A 81 2.81 -18.97 -6.71
CA ALA A 81 3.52 -20.17 -6.28
C ALA A 81 3.82 -20.17 -4.77
N ILE A 82 4.10 -18.99 -4.18
CA ILE A 82 4.35 -18.83 -2.74
C ILE A 82 3.04 -18.67 -1.96
N ASN A 83 1.99 -18.18 -2.62
CA ASN A 83 0.68 -17.85 -2.06
C ASN A 83 0.75 -16.84 -0.90
N LEU A 84 1.35 -15.68 -1.18
CA LEU A 84 1.54 -14.59 -0.21
C LEU A 84 0.22 -14.05 0.34
N GLU A 85 -0.85 -14.04 -0.46
CA GLU A 85 -2.21 -13.69 -0.05
C GLU A 85 -2.67 -14.54 1.12
N ALA A 86 -2.53 -15.87 1.02
CA ALA A 86 -2.89 -16.76 2.12
C ALA A 86 -2.06 -16.49 3.38
N ALA A 87 -0.78 -16.11 3.25
CA ALA A 87 0.04 -15.76 4.41
C ALA A 87 -0.45 -14.48 5.11
N ILE A 88 -0.83 -13.45 4.35
CA ILE A 88 -1.37 -12.19 4.89
C ILE A 88 -2.79 -12.39 5.45
N GLU A 89 -3.63 -13.17 4.77
CA GLU A 89 -4.97 -13.54 5.26
C GLU A 89 -4.88 -14.31 6.59
N ASN A 90 -4.00 -15.32 6.68
CA ASN A 90 -3.77 -16.07 7.92
C ASN A 90 -3.28 -15.17 9.06
N LEU A 91 -2.41 -14.20 8.77
CA LEU A 91 -2.00 -13.19 9.75
C LEU A 91 -3.19 -12.33 10.21
N GLY A 92 -4.04 -11.92 9.27
CA GLY A 92 -5.27 -11.18 9.55
C GLY A 92 -6.26 -12.00 10.40
N GLU A 93 -6.45 -13.28 10.09
CA GLU A 93 -7.28 -14.19 10.89
C GLU A 93 -6.72 -14.42 12.29
N TRP A 94 -5.40 -14.60 12.41
CA TRP A 94 -4.76 -14.73 13.71
C TRP A 94 -4.97 -13.47 14.57
N LEU A 95 -4.82 -12.27 13.98
CA LEU A 95 -5.12 -11.00 14.64
C LEU A 95 -6.61 -10.88 15.00
N LYS A 96 -7.51 -11.31 14.11
CA LYS A 96 -8.95 -11.34 14.34
C LYS A 96 -9.30 -12.18 15.56
N ARG A 97 -8.73 -13.39 15.68
CA ARG A 97 -8.93 -14.26 16.86
C ARG A 97 -8.33 -13.67 18.12
N LYS A 98 -7.10 -13.15 18.05
CA LYS A 98 -6.39 -12.60 19.21
C LYS A 98 -7.09 -11.38 19.80
N THR A 99 -7.79 -10.61 18.97
CA THR A 99 -8.47 -9.36 19.37
C THR A 99 -9.94 -9.57 19.74
N GLY A 100 -10.42 -10.82 19.77
CA GLY A 100 -11.83 -11.14 20.05
C GLY A 100 -12.77 -10.65 18.95
N SER A 101 -12.27 -10.56 17.71
CA SER A 101 -12.99 -10.00 16.57
C SER A 101 -13.63 -11.06 15.66
N GLU A 102 -13.83 -12.27 16.16
CA GLU A 102 -14.24 -13.43 15.35
C GLU A 102 -15.56 -13.22 14.59
N GLY A 103 -16.50 -12.46 15.16
CA GLY A 103 -17.77 -12.12 14.51
C GLY A 103 -17.70 -11.09 13.37
N ASP A 104 -16.53 -10.50 13.11
CA ASP A 104 -16.34 -9.45 12.10
C ASP A 104 -15.82 -10.03 10.78
N ASN A 105 -16.73 -10.36 9.85
CA ASN A 105 -16.37 -11.01 8.58
C ASN A 105 -15.51 -10.12 7.65
N GLU A 106 -15.60 -8.80 7.79
CA GLU A 106 -14.83 -7.87 6.97
C GLU A 106 -13.44 -7.58 7.55
N PHE A 107 -13.15 -7.99 8.80
CA PHE A 107 -11.90 -7.67 9.47
C PHE A 107 -10.64 -8.01 8.66
N THR A 108 -10.57 -9.24 8.13
CA THR A 108 -9.40 -9.70 7.36
C THR A 108 -9.26 -8.92 6.07
N ASN A 109 -10.36 -8.71 5.34
CA ASN A 109 -10.39 -7.93 4.10
C ASN A 109 -9.97 -6.47 4.34
N ALA A 110 -10.48 -5.86 5.42
CA ALA A 110 -10.12 -4.52 5.87
C ALA A 110 -8.63 -4.42 6.20
N PHE A 111 -8.08 -5.39 6.92
CA PHE A 111 -6.66 -5.46 7.25
C PHE A 111 -5.80 -5.58 5.98
N VAL A 112 -6.09 -6.53 5.09
CA VAL A 112 -5.29 -6.78 3.87
C VAL A 112 -5.34 -5.56 2.95
N SER A 113 -6.55 -5.09 2.61
CA SER A 113 -6.74 -3.97 1.69
C SER A 113 -6.10 -2.70 2.20
N THR A 114 -6.28 -2.35 3.47
CA THR A 114 -5.64 -1.16 4.04
C THR A 114 -4.13 -1.33 4.06
N SER A 115 -3.60 -2.48 4.49
CA SER A 115 -2.15 -2.74 4.56
C SER A 115 -1.47 -2.57 3.21
N LEU A 116 -2.04 -3.14 2.15
CA LEU A 116 -1.52 -2.98 0.80
C LEU A 116 -1.60 -1.52 0.35
N THR A 117 -2.70 -0.82 0.63
CA THR A 117 -2.87 0.59 0.24
C THR A 117 -1.81 1.50 0.87
N VAL A 118 -1.53 1.33 2.17
CA VAL A 118 -0.62 2.23 2.90
C VAL A 118 0.86 1.81 2.83
N CYS A 119 1.15 0.51 2.69
CA CYS A 119 2.53 0.03 2.62
C CYS A 119 3.13 0.23 1.22
N ILE A 120 2.32 0.14 0.18
CA ILE A 120 2.79 0.25 -1.21
C ILE A 120 3.03 1.73 -1.52
N GLY A 121 4.27 2.09 -1.82
CA GLY A 121 4.61 3.43 -2.29
C GLY A 121 6.10 3.75 -2.16
N ALA A 122 6.65 4.45 -3.16
CA ALA A 122 8.05 4.85 -3.14
C ALA A 122 8.38 5.77 -1.95
N MET A 123 7.44 6.61 -1.51
CA MET A 123 7.64 7.49 -0.34
C MET A 123 7.87 6.72 0.96
N ALA A 124 7.30 5.52 1.11
CA ALA A 124 7.56 4.67 2.27
C ALA A 124 9.04 4.27 2.32
N ILE A 125 9.61 3.92 1.17
CA ILE A 125 11.00 3.46 1.06
C ILE A 125 11.97 4.62 1.13
N VAL A 126 11.77 5.65 0.30
CA VAL A 126 12.63 6.85 0.24
C VAL A 126 12.69 7.52 1.60
N GLY A 127 11.53 7.77 2.21
CA GLY A 127 11.50 8.40 3.51
C GLY A 127 12.08 7.51 4.60
N SER A 128 11.91 6.17 4.54
CA SER A 128 12.51 5.28 5.54
C SER A 128 14.04 5.30 5.47
N ILE A 129 14.59 5.40 4.25
CA ILE A 129 16.03 5.55 4.02
C ILE A 129 16.52 6.93 4.50
N GLN A 130 15.79 8.01 4.20
CA GLN A 130 16.12 9.37 4.66
C GLN A 130 16.09 9.47 6.20
N ASP A 131 15.07 8.90 6.85
CA ASP A 131 14.95 8.86 8.31
C ASP A 131 16.10 8.04 8.93
N GLY A 132 16.51 6.94 8.29
CA GLY A 132 17.58 6.07 8.78
C GLY A 132 18.99 6.63 8.58
N LEU A 133 19.24 7.36 7.48
CA LEU A 133 20.57 7.89 7.15
C LEU A 133 20.80 9.33 7.61
N LEU A 134 19.79 10.19 7.43
CA LEU A 134 19.91 11.63 7.63
C LEU A 134 19.16 12.10 8.88
N GLY A 135 18.38 11.21 9.51
CA GLY A 135 17.45 11.60 10.58
C GLY A 135 16.32 12.50 10.09
N ASP A 136 16.10 12.60 8.78
CA ASP A 136 15.05 13.42 8.19
C ASP A 136 13.74 12.63 8.11
N TRP A 137 12.81 12.99 9.00
CA TRP A 137 11.50 12.35 9.14
C TRP A 137 10.39 13.10 8.39
N SER A 138 10.69 14.20 7.68
CA SER A 138 9.69 15.04 7.02
C SER A 138 8.84 14.27 6.01
N THR A 139 9.48 13.45 5.16
CA THR A 139 8.82 12.60 4.17
C THR A 139 7.87 11.59 4.82
N LEU A 140 8.27 10.96 5.93
CA LEU A 140 7.41 9.99 6.64
C LEU A 140 6.28 10.65 7.42
N ALA A 141 6.49 11.86 7.95
CA ALA A 141 5.42 12.62 8.60
C ALA A 141 4.35 13.07 7.59
N LEU A 142 4.77 13.56 6.41
CA LEU A 142 3.87 13.86 5.29
C LEU A 142 3.09 12.63 4.86
N LYS A 143 3.77 11.49 4.67
CA LYS A 143 3.11 10.23 4.37
C LYS A 143 2.13 9.81 5.47
N GLY A 144 2.52 9.91 6.73
CA GLY A 144 1.66 9.54 7.85
C GLY A 144 0.39 10.37 7.93
N ALA A 145 0.43 11.65 7.55
CA ALA A 145 -0.77 12.47 7.44
C ALA A 145 -1.72 11.98 6.34
N LEU A 146 -1.18 11.57 5.18
CA LEU A 146 -1.98 10.98 4.09
C LEU A 146 -2.56 9.62 4.49
N ASP A 147 -1.73 8.74 5.05
CA ASP A 147 -2.14 7.41 5.52
C ASP A 147 -3.19 7.55 6.64
N CYS A 148 -3.09 8.54 7.53
CA CYS A 148 -4.10 8.84 8.55
C CYS A 148 -5.47 9.11 7.93
N ILE A 149 -5.54 9.94 6.88
CA ILE A 149 -6.80 10.25 6.20
C ILE A 149 -7.36 9.00 5.53
N ILE A 150 -6.52 8.25 4.81
CA ILE A 150 -6.91 7.01 4.12
C ILE A 150 -7.40 5.96 5.12
N VAL A 151 -6.67 5.73 6.21
CA VAL A 151 -7.06 4.76 7.22
C VAL A 151 -8.29 5.22 7.98
N CYS A 152 -8.47 6.52 8.23
CA CYS A 152 -9.69 7.04 8.83
C CYS A 152 -10.93 6.73 7.97
N THR A 153 -10.88 7.03 6.68
CA THR A 153 -12.01 6.77 5.75
C THR A 153 -12.25 5.29 5.56
N MET A 154 -11.19 4.48 5.39
CA MET A 154 -11.30 3.03 5.28
C MET A 154 -11.82 2.40 6.57
N THR A 155 -11.38 2.85 7.75
CA THR A 155 -11.84 2.31 9.04
C THR A 155 -13.32 2.65 9.29
N ALA A 156 -13.76 3.86 8.92
CA ALA A 156 -15.17 4.22 8.99
C ALA A 156 -16.05 3.36 8.06
N SER A 157 -15.46 2.80 6.99
CA SER A 157 -16.17 2.02 5.96
C SER A 157 -16.05 0.50 6.13
N LEU A 158 -14.93 -0.01 6.61
CA LEU A 158 -14.61 -1.44 6.68
C LEU A 158 -14.45 -1.94 8.12
N GLY A 159 -14.41 -1.02 9.08
CA GLY A 159 -14.29 -1.33 10.49
C GLY A 159 -12.85 -1.48 10.97
N ARG A 160 -12.72 -2.03 12.18
CA ARG A 160 -11.50 -1.99 12.99
C ARG A 160 -10.30 -2.74 12.40
N GLY A 161 -10.50 -3.63 11.44
CA GLY A 161 -9.40 -4.39 10.80
C GLY A 161 -8.34 -3.47 10.17
N CYS A 162 -8.75 -2.30 9.66
CA CYS A 162 -7.86 -1.30 9.08
C CYS A 162 -6.78 -0.79 10.05
N ILE A 163 -7.08 -0.67 11.36
CA ILE A 163 -6.13 -0.17 12.37
C ILE A 163 -4.90 -1.08 12.46
N PHE A 164 -5.08 -2.38 12.25
CA PHE A 164 -3.99 -3.36 12.33
C PHE A 164 -3.02 -3.27 11.16
N SER A 165 -3.33 -2.51 10.10
CA SER A 165 -2.35 -2.18 9.04
C SER A 165 -1.13 -1.43 9.58
N ALA A 166 -1.22 -0.83 10.77
CA ALA A 166 -0.10 -0.31 11.54
C ALA A 166 1.06 -1.31 11.67
N LEU A 167 0.75 -2.61 11.82
CA LEU A 167 1.74 -3.66 12.01
C LEU A 167 2.59 -3.90 10.74
N PRO A 168 2.00 -4.21 9.57
CA PRO A 168 2.74 -4.25 8.30
C PRO A 168 3.53 -2.97 8.02
N VAL A 169 2.96 -1.79 8.28
CA VAL A 169 3.65 -0.51 8.10
C VAL A 169 4.88 -0.40 8.99
N ALA A 170 4.73 -0.69 10.29
CA ALA A 170 5.82 -0.64 11.26
C ALA A 170 6.94 -1.60 10.90
N VAL A 171 6.60 -2.83 10.52
CA VAL A 171 7.59 -3.84 10.10
C VAL A 171 8.28 -3.43 8.81
N PHE A 172 7.51 -3.04 7.78
CA PHE A 172 8.07 -2.70 6.48
C PHE A 172 8.95 -1.45 6.52
N GLN A 173 8.44 -0.35 7.07
CA GLN A 173 9.22 0.90 7.16
C GLN A 173 10.35 0.77 8.18
N GLY A 174 10.09 0.14 9.34
CA GLY A 174 11.09 -0.02 10.38
C GLY A 174 12.28 -0.88 9.95
N THR A 175 12.04 -1.95 9.18
CA THR A 175 13.13 -2.75 8.61
C THR A 175 13.95 -1.94 7.60
N ILE A 176 13.31 -1.18 6.71
CA ILE A 176 14.04 -0.33 5.75
C ILE A 176 14.85 0.75 6.45
N THR A 177 14.29 1.42 7.46
CA THR A 177 14.99 2.44 8.25
C THR A 177 16.20 1.84 8.97
N LEU A 178 16.08 0.64 9.53
CA LEU A 178 17.19 -0.05 10.20
C LEU A 178 18.31 -0.43 9.22
N PHE A 179 17.95 -0.87 8.00
CA PHE A 179 18.89 -1.29 6.95
C PHE A 179 19.18 -0.21 5.91
N ALA A 180 18.92 1.06 6.22
CA ALA A 180 18.97 2.16 5.25
C ALA A 180 20.34 2.31 4.57
N GLY A 181 21.44 2.08 5.31
CA GLY A 181 22.80 2.10 4.76
C GLY A 181 23.06 1.05 3.69
N ALA A 182 22.50 -0.15 3.83
CA ALA A 182 22.65 -1.22 2.85
C ALA A 182 21.71 -1.05 1.64
N LEU A 183 20.52 -0.47 1.86
CA LEU A 183 19.50 -0.31 0.83
C LEU A 183 19.68 0.95 -0.02
N SER A 184 20.26 2.01 0.52
CA SER A 184 20.49 3.28 -0.17
C SER A 184 21.15 3.16 -1.56
N PRO A 185 22.24 2.38 -1.77
CA PRO A 185 22.86 2.28 -3.09
C PRO A 185 21.99 1.58 -4.15
N ILE A 186 21.04 0.74 -3.71
CA ILE A 186 20.13 0.00 -4.60
C ILE A 186 18.93 0.87 -5.01
N MET A 187 18.55 1.82 -4.15
CA MET A 187 17.37 2.67 -4.36
C MET A 187 17.68 3.91 -5.22
N THR A 188 18.09 3.66 -6.47
CA THR A 188 18.29 4.71 -7.48
C THR A 188 16.98 5.37 -7.89
N THR A 189 17.04 6.55 -8.53
CA THR A 189 15.84 7.22 -9.08
C THR A 189 15.08 6.33 -10.05
N ALA A 190 15.78 5.52 -10.85
CA ALA A 190 15.17 4.56 -11.77
C ALA A 190 14.41 3.46 -11.01
N ALA A 191 15.06 2.83 -10.02
CA ALA A 191 14.44 1.82 -9.16
C ALA A 191 13.19 2.35 -8.45
N LEU A 192 13.26 3.57 -7.89
CA LEU A 192 12.14 4.21 -7.20
C LEU A 192 11.00 4.56 -8.15
N ASN A 193 11.29 4.99 -9.38
CA ASN A 193 10.27 5.25 -10.40
C ASN A 193 9.56 3.96 -10.83
N SER A 194 10.32 2.89 -11.09
CA SER A 194 9.79 1.58 -11.46
C SER A 194 8.95 0.95 -10.34
N LEU A 195 9.41 1.08 -9.09
CA LEU A 195 8.67 0.68 -7.91
C LEU A 195 7.38 1.48 -7.74
N SER A 196 7.44 2.81 -7.93
CA SER A 196 6.26 3.67 -7.85
C SER A 196 5.26 3.34 -8.95
N LEU A 197 5.73 3.04 -10.16
CA LEU A 197 4.90 2.68 -11.30
C LEU A 197 4.13 1.37 -11.02
N VAL A 198 4.84 0.30 -10.66
CA VAL A 198 4.21 -1.00 -10.36
C VAL A 198 3.37 -0.94 -9.09
N GLY A 199 3.86 -0.26 -8.06
CA GLY A 199 3.12 -0.05 -6.81
C GLY A 199 1.80 0.69 -7.02
N SER A 200 1.78 1.73 -7.85
CA SER A 200 0.54 2.46 -8.15
C SER A 200 -0.49 1.58 -8.86
N MET A 201 -0.04 0.65 -9.70
CA MET A 201 -0.92 -0.32 -10.36
C MET A 201 -1.43 -1.40 -9.39
N LEU A 202 -0.65 -1.79 -8.37
CA LEU A 202 -1.16 -2.62 -7.27
C LEU A 202 -2.20 -1.89 -6.42
N ILE A 203 -1.99 -0.59 -6.12
CA ILE A 203 -2.98 0.24 -5.43
C ILE A 203 -4.28 0.30 -6.24
N PHE A 204 -4.20 0.40 -7.57
CA PHE A 204 -5.36 0.30 -8.44
C PHE A 204 -6.11 -1.04 -8.23
N CYS A 205 -5.40 -2.18 -8.19
CA CYS A 205 -6.01 -3.48 -7.88
C CYS A 205 -6.70 -3.50 -6.50
N VAL A 206 -6.12 -2.86 -5.48
CA VAL A 206 -6.77 -2.72 -4.16
C VAL A 206 -8.06 -1.91 -4.29
N GLY A 207 -8.05 -0.79 -5.02
CA GLY A 207 -9.25 0.01 -5.27
C GLY A 207 -10.37 -0.79 -5.94
N VAL A 208 -10.03 -1.69 -6.88
CA VAL A 208 -11.02 -2.61 -7.48
C VAL A 208 -11.56 -3.57 -6.43
N ASN A 209 -10.69 -4.16 -5.60
CA ASN A 209 -11.11 -5.09 -4.54
C ASN A 209 -12.03 -4.44 -3.51
N LEU A 210 -11.88 -3.15 -3.24
CA LEU A 210 -12.78 -2.42 -2.33
C LEU A 210 -14.19 -2.27 -2.91
N ILE A 211 -14.32 -2.13 -4.23
CA ILE A 211 -15.64 -2.04 -4.89
C ILE A 211 -16.23 -3.44 -5.10
N ARG A 212 -15.37 -4.39 -5.48
CA ARG A 212 -15.74 -5.78 -5.74
C ARG A 212 -14.73 -6.71 -5.03
N PRO A 213 -15.07 -7.19 -3.83
CA PRO A 213 -14.19 -8.03 -3.02
C PRO A 213 -13.61 -9.20 -3.80
N GLN A 214 -12.32 -9.48 -3.55
CA GLN A 214 -11.58 -10.62 -4.10
C GLN A 214 -11.49 -10.70 -5.65
N THR A 215 -11.48 -9.56 -6.35
CA THR A 215 -11.27 -9.55 -7.81
C THR A 215 -9.81 -9.88 -8.16
N PHE A 216 -8.86 -9.33 -7.42
CA PHE A 216 -7.42 -9.57 -7.58
C PHE A 216 -6.81 -10.13 -6.30
N ARG A 217 -5.87 -11.07 -6.43
CA ARG A 217 -5.00 -11.50 -5.32
C ARG A 217 -3.81 -10.55 -5.24
N THR A 218 -4.07 -9.32 -4.81
CA THR A 218 -3.09 -8.22 -4.87
C THR A 218 -1.83 -8.51 -4.06
N ALA A 219 -1.91 -9.27 -2.97
CA ALA A 219 -0.73 -9.70 -2.23
C ALA A 219 0.13 -10.67 -3.05
N ASN A 220 -0.46 -11.61 -3.78
CA ASN A 220 0.28 -12.49 -4.71
C ASN A 220 0.94 -11.71 -5.85
N MET A 221 0.49 -10.49 -6.13
CA MET A 221 1.10 -9.63 -7.13
C MET A 221 2.24 -8.77 -6.56
N LEU A 222 2.44 -8.70 -5.24
CA LEU A 222 3.51 -7.91 -4.59
C LEU A 222 4.93 -8.20 -5.11
N PRO A 223 5.33 -9.46 -5.41
CA PRO A 223 6.67 -9.73 -5.93
C PRO A 223 6.99 -8.99 -7.24
N SER A 224 5.97 -8.52 -7.98
CA SER A 224 6.17 -7.67 -9.15
C SER A 224 6.96 -6.39 -8.84
N VAL A 225 6.81 -5.83 -7.63
CA VAL A 225 7.56 -4.65 -7.19
C VAL A 225 9.06 -4.95 -7.12
N VAL A 226 9.42 -6.12 -6.59
CA VAL A 226 10.82 -6.54 -6.48
C VAL A 226 11.42 -6.77 -7.87
N ILE A 227 10.68 -7.42 -8.77
CA ILE A 227 11.13 -7.65 -10.14
C ILE A 227 11.30 -6.32 -10.89
N ALA A 228 10.42 -5.35 -10.67
CA ALA A 228 10.52 -4.02 -11.28
C ALA A 228 11.79 -3.28 -10.86
N VAL A 229 12.16 -3.37 -9.57
CA VAL A 229 13.43 -2.80 -9.06
C VAL A 229 14.62 -3.51 -9.69
N ILE A 230 14.62 -4.85 -9.74
CA ILE A 230 15.71 -5.63 -10.35
C ILE A 230 15.86 -5.27 -11.84
N TYR A 231 14.74 -5.19 -12.57
CA TYR A 231 14.74 -4.81 -13.98
C TYR A 231 15.38 -3.44 -14.18
N ALA A 232 15.00 -2.45 -13.37
CA ALA A 232 15.50 -1.07 -13.44
C ALA A 232 16.98 -0.90 -13.06
N LEU A 233 17.58 -1.93 -12.44
CA LEU A 233 19.01 -1.96 -12.12
C LEU A 233 19.83 -2.62 -13.23
N LEU A 234 19.21 -3.48 -14.05
CA LEU A 234 19.85 -4.21 -15.14
C LEU A 234 19.76 -3.47 -16.49
N PHE A 235 18.73 -2.67 -16.69
CA PHE A 235 18.41 -1.94 -17.92
C PHE A 235 18.15 -0.47 -17.64
#